data_AF-A0A919YP17-F1
#
_entry.id   AF-A0A919YP17-F1
#
_cell.length_a   1.000
_cell.length_b   1.000
_cell.length_c   1.000
_cell.angle_alpha   90.00
_cell.angle_beta   90.00
_cell.angle_gamma   90.00
#
_symmetry.space_group_name_H-M   'P 1'
#
loop_
_entity.id
_entity.type
_entity.pdbx_description
1 polymer ?
#
loop_
_entity_poly.entity_id
_entity_poly.type
_entity_poly.pdbx_seq_one_letter_code
_entity_poly.pdbx_strand_id
1 'polypeptide(L)' 'MPRIENLMRCELNPAEPVQELCAVIAAVSAYHPGKETELLKGLQAAIAERLSIIEPKGEGEVDGSLS' A
#
# COMPACT_ATOMS: atom_id res chain seq x y z
N MET A 1 18.59 25.69 -12.06
CA MET A 1 19.20 24.53 -11.36
C MET A 1 18.49 23.28 -11.84
N PRO A 2 19.20 22.23 -12.29
CA PRO A 2 18.57 20.96 -12.59
C PRO A 2 18.02 20.34 -11.30
N ARG A 3 16.78 19.83 -11.35
CA ARG A 3 16.15 19.10 -10.25
C ARG A 3 16.49 17.62 -10.43
N ILE A 4 17.24 17.05 -9.50
CA ILE A 4 17.60 15.62 -9.53
C ILE A 4 16.55 14.87 -8.72
N GLU A 5 15.82 13.98 -9.37
CA GLU A 5 14.77 13.15 -8.76
C GLU A 5 15.14 11.67 -8.93
N ASN A 6 15.03 10.89 -7.86
CA ASN A 6 15.25 9.44 -7.91
C ASN A 6 13.97 8.76 -8.41
N LEU A 7 14.04 8.11 -9.57
CA LEU A 7 12.92 7.38 -10.16
C LEU A 7 13.15 5.86 -10.03
N MET A 8 12.23 5.16 -9.38
CA MET A 8 12.18 3.70 -9.39
C MET A 8 11.11 3.24 -10.39
N ARG A 9 11.48 2.36 -11.33
CA ARG A 9 10.54 1.70 -12.25
C ARG A 9 10.34 0.26 -11.81
N CYS A 10 9.09 -0.12 -11.64
CA CYS A 10 8.67 -1.45 -11.18
C CYS A 10 7.54 -1.93 -12.08
N GLU A 11 7.63 -3.15 -12.61
CA GLU A 11 6.50 -3.82 -13.24
C GLU A 11 5.78 -4.61 -12.15
N LEU A 12 4.46 -4.45 -12.07
CA LEU A 12 3.63 -5.15 -11.09
C LEU A 12 2.70 -6.12 -11.82
N ASN A 13 2.77 -7.41 -11.50
CA ASN A 13 1.81 -8.44 -11.84
C ASN A 13 0.58 -8.36 -10.91
N PRO A 14 -0.60 -7.97 -11.42
CA PRO A 14 -1.81 -7.87 -10.61
C PRO A 14 -2.31 -9.20 -10.06
N ALA A 15 -1.85 -10.33 -10.60
CA ALA A 15 -2.18 -11.67 -10.10
C ALA A 15 -1.36 -12.06 -8.85
N GLU A 16 -0.20 -11.43 -8.62
CA GLU A 16 0.70 -11.70 -7.49
C GLU A 16 1.24 -10.41 -6.82
N PRO A 17 0.37 -9.43 -6.48
CA PRO A 17 0.80 -8.06 -6.19
C PRO A 17 1.59 -7.91 -4.89
N VAL A 18 1.45 -8.85 -3.94
CA VAL A 18 2.00 -8.71 -2.59
C VAL A 18 3.53 -8.76 -2.60
N GLN A 19 4.13 -9.73 -3.30
CA GLN A 19 5.58 -9.90 -3.30
C GLN A 19 6.29 -8.69 -3.93
N GLU A 20 5.73 -8.18 -5.01
CA GLU A 20 6.30 -7.04 -5.74
C GLU A 20 6.14 -5.74 -4.95
N LEU A 21 4.98 -5.51 -4.33
CA LEU A 21 4.79 -4.36 -3.45
C LEU A 21 5.72 -4.41 -2.24
N CYS A 22 5.95 -5.58 -1.66
CA CYS A 22 6.94 -5.76 -0.60
C CYS A 22 8.36 -5.42 -1.08
N ALA A 23 8.74 -5.79 -2.31
CA ALA A 23 10.03 -5.44 -2.88
C ALA A 23 10.20 -3.92 -3.09
N VAL A 24 9.14 -3.23 -3.55
CA VAL A 24 9.14 -1.77 -3.69
C VAL A 24 9.29 -1.10 -2.33
N ILE A 25 8.51 -1.53 -1.33
CA ILE A 25 8.60 -1.02 0.04
C ILE A 25 10.02 -1.18 0.59
N ALA A 26 10.61 -2.38 0.46
CA ALA A 26 11.96 -2.66 0.93
C ALA A 26 13.01 -1.76 0.25
N ALA A 27 12.90 -1.56 -1.07
CA ALA A 27 13.78 -0.67 -1.82
C ALA A 27 13.66 0.79 -1.37
N VAL A 28 12.44 1.28 -1.14
CA VAL A 28 12.21 2.65 -0.65
C VAL A 28 12.72 2.82 0.78
N SER A 29 12.44 1.86 1.67
CA SER A 29 12.92 1.87 3.06
C SER A 29 14.45 1.94 3.16
N ALA A 30 15.17 1.31 2.22
CA ALA A 30 16.63 1.37 2.17
C ALA A 30 17.19 2.79 1.98
N TYR A 31 16.46 3.69 1.32
CA TYR A 31 16.84 5.11 1.16
C TYR A 31 16.41 5.99 2.34
N HIS A 32 15.63 5.47 3.29
CA HIS A 32 15.06 6.21 4.42
C HIS A 32 15.24 5.46 5.76
N PRO A 33 16.50 5.24 6.20
CA PRO A 33 16.78 4.48 7.41
C PRO A 33 16.10 5.09 8.64
N GLY A 34 15.45 4.24 9.45
CA GLY A 34 14.75 4.64 10.68
C GLY A 34 13.34 5.22 10.47
N LYS A 35 12.89 5.43 9.22
CA LYS A 35 11.55 5.95 8.92
C LYS A 35 10.55 4.90 8.42
N GLU A 36 10.96 3.64 8.37
CA GLU A 36 10.16 2.54 7.81
C GLU A 36 8.76 2.46 8.43
N THR A 37 8.65 2.53 9.76
CA THR A 37 7.35 2.50 10.45
C THR A 37 6.42 3.64 10.04
N GLU A 38 6.94 4.85 9.85
CA GLU A 38 6.14 6.01 9.43
C GLU A 38 5.67 5.84 7.98
N LEU A 39 6.56 5.35 7.12
CA LEU A 39 6.31 5.08 5.71
C LEU A 39 5.19 4.03 5.55
N LEU A 40 5.28 2.93 6.31
CA LEU A 40 4.29 1.86 6.31
C LEU A 40 2.93 2.32 6.84
N LYS A 41 2.89 3.13 7.91
CA LYS A 41 1.64 3.70 8.43
C LYS A 41 0.99 4.66 7.41
N GLY A 42 1.78 5.47 6.72
CA GLY A 42 1.30 6.35 5.66
C GLY A 42 0.71 5.56 4.49
N LEU A 43 1.39 4.50 4.06
CA LEU A 43 0.88 3.57 3.02
C LEU A 43 -0.42 2.90 3.46
N GLN A 44 -0.51 2.39 4.68
CA GLN A 44 -1.72 1.78 5.21
C GLN A 44 -2.91 2.75 5.16
N ALA A 45 -2.72 4.00 5.58
CA ALA A 45 -3.77 5.01 5.56
C ALA A 45 -4.23 5.32 4.12
N ALA A 46 -3.30 5.50 3.19
CA ALA A 46 -3.62 5.76 1.78
C ALA A 46 -4.37 4.60 1.11
N ILE A 47 -4.00 3.35 1.44
CA ILE A 47 -4.70 2.15 0.96
C ILE A 47 -6.12 2.09 1.54
N ALA A 48 -6.27 2.30 2.85
CA ALA A 48 -7.58 2.30 3.51
C ALA A 48 -8.52 3.38 2.94
N GLU A 49 -8.00 4.59 2.72
CA GLU A 49 -8.75 5.67 2.07
C GLU A 49 -9.19 5.26 0.66
N ARG A 50 -8.30 4.67 -0.14
CA ARG A 50 -8.65 4.21 -1.49
C ARG A 50 -9.71 3.10 -1.46
N LEU A 51 -9.60 2.13 -0.55
CA LEU A 51 -10.58 1.07 -0.37
C LEU A 51 -11.96 1.64 -0.02
N SER A 52 -12.02 2.65 0.86
CA SER A 52 -13.30 3.29 1.23
C SER A 52 -14.06 3.93 0.07
N ILE A 53 -13.38 4.27 -1.02
CA ILE A 53 -13.97 4.87 -2.24
C ILE A 53 -14.45 3.79 -3.20
N ILE A 54 -13.71 2.67 -3.30
CA ILE A 54 -13.96 1.64 -4.32
C ILE A 54 -14.79 0.47 -3.80
N GLU A 55 -14.76 0.21 -2.50
CA GLU A 55 -15.69 -0.70 -1.87
C GLU A 55 -17.06 -0.02 -1.87
N PRO A 56 -18.06 -0.57 -2.59
CA PRO A 56 -19.41 -0.04 -2.46
C PRO A 56 -19.78 -0.14 -0.98
N LYS A 57 -20.39 0.91 -0.42
CA LYS A 57 -21.07 0.82 0.87
C LYS A 57 -22.10 -0.30 0.76
N GLY A 58 -21.71 -1.50 1.15
CA GLY A 58 -22.60 -2.63 1.28
C GLY A 58 -23.51 -2.37 2.47
N GLU A 59 -24.73 -1.96 2.17
CA GLU A 59 -25.90 -2.48 2.88
C GLU A 59 -25.70 -4.00 3.03
N GLY A 60 -25.61 -4.49 4.27
CA GLY A 60 -25.35 -5.91 4.49
C GLY A 60 -24.73 -6.23 5.84
N GLU A 61 -25.42 -5.81 6.91
CA GLU A 61 -25.46 -6.57 8.14
C GLU A 61 -25.80 -8.03 7.78
N VAL A 62 -24.81 -8.92 7.85
CA VAL A 62 -25.05 -10.36 7.96
C VAL A 62 -24.78 -10.69 9.41
N ASP A 63 -25.85 -10.57 10.21
CA ASP A 63 -26.06 -11.43 11.36
C ASP A 63 -25.83 -12.88 10.90
N GLY A 64 -24.94 -13.54 11.63
CA GLY A 64 -24.41 -14.85 11.28
C GLY A 64 -23.73 -15.45 12.50
N SER A 65 -24.49 -15.55 13.60
CA SER A 65 -24.24 -16.51 14.66
C SER A 65 -23.76 -17.83 14.09
N LEU A 66 -22.65 -18.38 14.60
CA LEU A 66 -22.38 -19.81 14.67
C LEU A 66 -21.17 -20.06 15.60
N SER A 67 -21.43 -20.13 16.91
CA SER A 67 -21.04 -21.22 17.84
C SER A 67 -21.28 -20.78 19.28
#